data_AF-D3E432-F1
#
_entry.id   AF-D3E432-F1
#
_cell.length_a   1.000
_cell.length_b   1.000
_cell.length_c   1.000
_cell.angle_alpha   90.00
_cell.angle_beta   90.00
_cell.angle_gamma   90.00
#
_symmetry.space_group_name_H-M   'P 1'
#
loop_
_entity.id
_entity.type
_entity.pdbx_description
1 polymer ?
#
loop_
_entity_poly.entity_id
_entity_poly.type
_entity_poly.pdbx_seq_one_letter_code
_entity_poly.pdbx_strand_id
1 'polypeptide(L)'
;MIFVLAKAIPKDEEACEKIVEFAQDLIENSRKEDGNIDYNLYSNTCDGTLLFVEQWESKEILGAHLQTEHFLTFGKNIADLVAAELDIAVYEAEATDL
;
A
#
# COMPACT_ATOMS: atom_id res chain seq x y z
N MET A 1 -12.28 -9.09 8.83
CA MET A 1 -11.18 -8.68 7.93
C MET A 1 -10.75 -7.27 8.29
N ILE A 2 -9.57 -6.86 7.84
CA ILE A 2 -9.11 -5.49 8.01
C ILE A 2 -8.88 -4.84 6.65
N PHE A 3 -9.02 -3.51 6.64
CA PHE A 3 -8.61 -2.66 5.53
C PHE A 3 -7.46 -1.78 5.95
N VAL A 4 -6.47 -1.65 5.08
CA VAL A 4 -5.38 -0.68 5.22
C VAL A 4 -5.56 0.38 4.14
N LEU A 5 -5.54 1.63 4.56
CA LEU A 5 -5.44 2.80 3.69
C LEU A 5 -4.07 3.42 3.95
N ALA A 6 -3.14 3.25 3.02
CA ALA A 6 -1.78 3.80 3.14
C ALA A 6 -1.55 4.84 2.04
N LYS A 7 -1.55 6.12 2.45
CA LYS A 7 -1.42 7.26 1.55
C LYS A 7 0.05 7.66 1.43
N ALA A 8 0.51 7.77 0.19
CA ALA A 8 1.82 8.29 -0.17
C ALA A 8 1.64 9.59 -0.96
N ILE A 9 2.32 10.65 -0.53
CA ILE A 9 2.33 11.94 -1.22
C ILE A 9 3.67 12.05 -1.96
N PRO A 10 3.72 11.90 -3.30
CA PRO A 10 4.96 12.08 -4.06
C PRO A 10 5.49 13.51 -3.93
N LYS A 11 6.82 13.69 -4.01
CA LYS A 11 7.45 15.03 -4.03
C LYS A 11 7.14 15.81 -5.32
N ASP A 12 7.06 15.09 -6.43
CA ASP A 12 6.81 15.60 -7.78
C ASP A 12 6.28 14.48 -8.69
N GLU A 13 6.06 14.80 -9.96
CA GLU A 13 5.52 13.88 -10.97
C GLU A 13 6.48 12.71 -11.27
N GLU A 14 7.78 12.95 -11.34
CA GLU A 14 8.79 11.90 -11.57
C GLU A 14 8.83 10.91 -10.39
N ALA A 15 8.74 11.43 -9.16
CA ALA A 15 8.63 10.61 -7.96
C ALA A 15 7.35 9.77 -7.98
N CYS A 16 6.22 10.32 -8.46
CA CYS A 16 4.97 9.60 -8.59
C CYS A 16 5.11 8.39 -9.53
N GLU A 17 5.67 8.59 -10.72
CA GLU A 17 5.90 7.51 -11.69
C GLU A 17 6.79 6.40 -11.11
N LYS A 18 7.89 6.77 -10.44
CA LYS A 18 8.81 5.82 -9.80
C LYS A 18 8.15 5.03 -8.67
N ILE A 19 7.32 5.68 -7.83
CA ILE A 19 6.59 4.99 -6.77
C ILE A 19 5.64 3.95 -7.39
N VAL A 20 4.93 4.31 -8.46
CA VAL A 20 4.03 3.39 -9.19
C VAL A 20 4.81 2.22 -9.79
N GLU A 21 6.00 2.45 -10.34
CA GLU A 21 6.87 1.38 -10.85
C GLU A 21 7.30 0.42 -9.72
N PHE A 22 7.83 0.93 -8.62
CA PHE A 22 8.24 0.10 -7.48
C PHE A 22 7.08 -0.63 -6.81
N ALA A 23 5.88 -0.06 -6.84
CA ALA A 23 4.69 -0.68 -6.28
C ALA A 23 4.29 -1.96 -7.03
N GLN A 24 4.70 -2.16 -8.30
CA GLN A 24 4.33 -3.35 -9.07
C GLN A 24 4.81 -4.65 -8.40
N ASP A 25 6.07 -4.68 -7.97
CA ASP A 25 6.65 -5.85 -7.29
C ASP A 25 6.03 -6.07 -5.90
N LEU A 26 5.78 -5.00 -5.15
CA LEU A 26 5.06 -5.05 -3.87
C LEU A 26 3.68 -5.69 -4.07
N ILE A 27 2.88 -5.14 -4.98
CA ILE A 27 1.51 -5.60 -5.24
C ILE A 27 1.51 -7.06 -5.71
N GLU A 28 2.38 -7.43 -6.63
CA GLU A 28 2.42 -8.79 -7.17
C GLU A 28 2.75 -9.82 -6.09
N ASN A 29 3.72 -9.51 -5.22
CA ASN A 29 4.13 -10.45 -4.17
C ASN A 29 3.15 -10.46 -2.99
N SER A 30 2.56 -9.32 -2.60
CA SER A 30 1.58 -9.27 -1.51
C SER A 30 0.32 -10.05 -1.85
N ARG A 31 -0.13 -10.04 -3.10
CA ARG A 31 -1.26 -10.87 -3.57
C ARG A 31 -1.00 -12.38 -3.53
N LYS A 32 0.26 -12.80 -3.39
CA LYS A 32 0.63 -14.21 -3.24
C LYS A 32 0.73 -14.64 -1.77
N GLU A 33 0.62 -13.71 -0.83
CA GLU A 33 0.66 -14.02 0.59
C GLU A 33 -0.64 -14.66 1.06
N ASP A 34 -0.52 -15.70 1.88
CA ASP A 34 -1.66 -16.35 2.50
C ASP A 34 -2.41 -15.35 3.39
N GLY A 35 -3.69 -15.13 3.08
CA GLY A 35 -4.56 -14.20 3.81
C GLY A 35 -4.52 -12.76 3.32
N ASN A 36 -3.80 -12.45 2.24
CA ASN A 36 -4.10 -11.28 1.41
C ASN A 36 -5.40 -11.53 0.63
N ILE A 37 -6.36 -10.61 0.74
CA ILE A 37 -7.63 -10.69 0.03
C ILE A 37 -7.60 -9.78 -1.21
N ASP A 38 -7.09 -8.56 -1.03
CA ASP A 38 -6.90 -7.61 -2.11
C ASP A 38 -5.76 -6.63 -1.78
N TYR A 39 -5.11 -6.09 -2.80
CA TYR A 39 -4.01 -5.14 -2.65
C TYR A 39 -3.89 -4.32 -3.93
N ASN A 40 -4.22 -3.03 -3.88
CA ASN A 40 -4.21 -2.14 -5.04
C ASN A 40 -3.60 -0.79 -4.71
N LEU A 41 -3.01 -0.15 -5.71
CA LEU A 41 -2.58 1.24 -5.67
C LEU A 41 -3.48 2.09 -6.58
N TYR A 42 -4.00 3.18 -6.05
CA TYR A 42 -4.80 4.16 -6.78
C TYR A 42 -4.09 5.52 -6.79
N SER A 43 -4.35 6.30 -7.84
CA SER A 43 -3.90 7.69 -7.92
C SER A 43 -5.09 8.64 -7.82
N ASN A 44 -4.94 9.69 -7.03
CA ASN A 44 -5.91 10.76 -6.92
C ASN A 44 -5.93 11.56 -8.23
N THR A 45 -7.13 11.72 -8.78
CA THR A 45 -7.36 12.40 -10.06
C THR A 45 -7.00 13.88 -10.06
N CYS A 46 -6.86 14.51 -8.89
CA CYS A 46 -6.64 15.95 -8.75
C CYS A 46 -5.18 16.32 -8.56
N ASP A 47 -4.43 15.55 -7.76
CA ASP A 47 -3.11 15.95 -7.27
C ASP A 47 -2.03 14.85 -7.37
N GLY A 48 -2.38 13.67 -7.90
CA GLY A 48 -1.42 12.57 -8.06
C GLY A 48 -1.01 11.90 -6.75
N THR A 49 -1.66 12.24 -5.62
CA THR A 49 -1.50 11.49 -4.37
C THR A 49 -1.82 10.03 -4.60
N LEU A 50 -0.99 9.14 -4.07
CA LEU A 50 -1.17 7.71 -4.22
C LEU A 50 -1.79 7.11 -2.95
N LEU A 51 -2.68 6.13 -3.12
CA LEU A 51 -3.33 5.43 -2.02
C LEU A 51 -3.28 3.93 -2.27
N PHE A 52 -2.56 3.22 -1.40
CA PHE A 52 -2.76 1.79 -1.27
C PHE A 52 -4.06 1.53 -0.53
N VAL A 53 -4.87 0.64 -1.11
CA VAL A 53 -6.03 0.04 -0.45
C VAL A 53 -5.76 -1.46 -0.40
N GLU A 54 -5.63 -1.95 0.81
CA GLU A 54 -5.29 -3.33 1.08
C GLU A 54 -6.40 -3.97 1.92
N GLN A 55 -6.64 -5.24 1.67
CA GLN A 55 -7.61 -6.04 2.40
C GLN A 55 -6.93 -7.32 2.87
N TRP A 56 -6.99 -7.57 4.17
CA TRP A 56 -6.32 -8.70 4.82
C TRP A 56 -7.30 -9.46 5.72
N GLU A 57 -7.11 -10.76 5.86
CA GLU A 57 -7.96 -11.57 6.74
C GLU A 57 -7.85 -11.13 8.20
N SER A 58 -6.65 -10.79 8.68
CA SER A 58 -6.40 -10.38 10.07
C SER A 58 -5.20 -9.44 10.25
N LYS A 59 -5.07 -8.85 11.45
CA LYS A 59 -3.94 -7.98 11.83
C LYS A 59 -2.63 -8.77 11.97
N GLU A 60 -2.70 -10.03 12.37
CA GLU A 60 -1.54 -10.90 12.49
C GLU A 60 -0.90 -11.16 11.12
N ILE A 61 -1.72 -11.37 10.08
CA ILE A 61 -1.25 -11.55 8.70
C ILE A 61 -0.63 -10.25 8.19
N LEU A 62 -1.29 -9.10 8.39
CA LEU A 62 -0.69 -7.80 8.08
C LEU A 62 0.65 -7.60 8.81
N GLY A 63 0.74 -8.00 10.08
CA GLY A 63 2.00 -7.94 10.83
C GLY A 63 3.13 -8.76 10.19
N ALA A 64 2.82 -9.92 9.62
CA ALA A 64 3.78 -10.72 8.85
C ALA A 64 4.16 -10.04 7.53
N HIS A 65 3.19 -9.49 6.79
CA HIS A 65 3.41 -8.72 5.57
C HIS A 65 4.42 -7.58 5.78
N LEU A 66 4.31 -6.83 6.88
CA LEU A 66 5.23 -5.71 7.19
C LEU A 66 6.70 -6.14 7.38
N GLN A 67 6.98 -7.44 7.47
CA GLN A 67 8.33 -8.00 7.63
C GLN A 67 8.86 -8.67 6.35
N THR A 68 8.09 -8.70 5.27
CA THR A 68 8.49 -9.36 4.01
C THR A 68 9.58 -8.59 3.28
N GLU A 69 10.35 -9.28 2.45
CA GLU A 69 11.42 -8.66 1.65
C GLU A 69 10.88 -7.61 0.69
N HIS A 70 9.75 -7.88 0.02
CA HIS A 70 9.15 -6.96 -0.95
C HIS A 70 8.61 -5.69 -0.28
N PHE A 71 8.02 -5.78 0.93
CA PHE A 71 7.56 -4.61 1.68
C PHE A 71 8.75 -3.74 2.13
N LEU A 72 9.76 -4.37 2.74
CA LEU A 72 10.96 -3.67 3.21
C LEU A 72 11.76 -3.05 2.05
N THR A 73 11.79 -3.70 0.89
CA THR A 73 12.46 -3.18 -0.32
C THR A 73 11.70 -2.01 -0.90
N PHE A 74 10.37 -2.11 -1.02
CA PHE A 74 9.53 -0.99 -1.45
C PHE A 74 9.72 0.24 -0.57
N GLY A 75 9.63 0.08 0.76
CA GLY A 75 9.80 1.19 1.71
C GLY A 75 11.14 1.91 1.57
N LYS A 76 12.23 1.17 1.30
CA LYS A 76 13.55 1.75 1.03
C LYS A 76 13.59 2.52 -0.29
N ASN A 77 12.99 1.96 -1.34
CA ASN A 77 13.00 2.56 -2.68
C ASN A 77 12.22 3.88 -2.75
N ILE A 78 11.18 4.04 -1.93
CA ILE A 78 10.33 5.23 -1.96
C ILE A 78 10.66 6.28 -0.90
N ALA A 79 11.58 6.00 0.03
CA ALA A 79 11.87 6.87 1.19
C ALA A 79 12.23 8.32 0.78
N ASP A 80 13.00 8.48 -0.30
CA ASP A 80 13.39 9.78 -0.82
C ASP A 80 12.43 10.34 -1.88
N LEU A 81 11.37 9.62 -2.23
CA LEU A 81 10.39 10.00 -3.26
C LEU A 81 9.11 10.62 -2.66
N VAL A 82 8.85 10.38 -1.37
CA VAL A 82 7.67 10.90 -0.67
C VAL A 82 7.95 12.23 0.03
N ALA A 83 7.00 13.15 -0.02
CA ALA A 83 7.10 14.49 0.58
C ALA A 83 7.00 14.46 2.12
N ALA A 84 6.43 13.39 2.67
CA ALA A 84 6.29 13.13 4.10
C ALA A 84 6.23 11.60 4.35
N GLU A 85 6.26 11.20 5.62
CA GLU A 85 5.98 9.81 5.99
C GLU A 85 4.59 9.38 5.50
N LEU A 86 4.43 8.08 5.22
CA LEU A 86 3.15 7.53 4.77
C LEU A 86 2.08 7.69 5.86
N ASP A 87 0.90 8.15 5.46
CA ASP A 87 -0.27 8.23 6.34
C ASP A 87 -1.04 6.92 6.24
N ILE A 88 -0.90 6.07 7.27
CA ILE A 88 -1.43 4.71 7.31
C ILE A 88 -2.56 4.62 8.33
N ALA A 89 -3.73 4.19 7.87
CA ALA A 89 -4.87 3.90 8.71
C ALA A 89 -5.33 2.45 8.52
N VAL A 90 -5.62 1.77 9.64
CA VAL A 90 -6.07 0.37 9.66
C VAL A 90 -7.45 0.31 10.31
N TYR A 91 -8.40 -0.32 9.62
CA TYR A 91 -9.79 -0.45 10.05
C TYR A 91 -10.20 -1.91 10.13
N GLU A 92 -10.95 -2.26 11.17
CA GLU A 92 -11.77 -3.47 11.14
C GLU A 92 -13.05 -3.16 10.37
N ALA A 93 -13.40 -4.02 9.42
CA ALA A 93 -14.59 -3.83 8.60
C ALA A 93 -15.25 -5.16 8.26
N GLU A 94 -16.55 -5.08 7.99
CA GLU A 94 -17.39 -6.17 7.54
C GLU A 94 -18.12 -5.73 6.26
N ALA A 95 -18.34 -6.66 5.35
CA ALA A 95 -19.13 -6.38 4.16
C ALA A 95 -20.59 -6.13 4.55
N THR A 96 -21.22 -5.17 3.89
CA THR A 96 -22.63 -4.83 4.09
C THR A 96 -23.42 -5.16 2.82
N ASP A 97 -24.63 -5.70 2.98
CA ASP A 97 -25.53 -6.04 1.87
C ASP A 97 -26.24 -4.80 1.26
N LEU A 98 -25.47 -3.77 0.88
CA LEU A 98 -26.00 -2.60 0.16
C LEU A 98 -26.19 -2.89 -1.34
#